data_AF-A0A539E566-F1
#
_entry.id   AF-A0A539E566-F1
#
_cell.length_a   1.000
_cell.length_b   1.000
_cell.length_c   1.000
_cell.angle_alpha   90.00
_cell.angle_beta   90.00
_cell.angle_gamma   90.00
#
_symmetry.space_group_name_H-M   'P 1'
#
loop_
_entity.id
_entity.type
_entity.pdbx_description
1 polymer ?
#
loop_
_entity_poly.entity_id
_entity_poly.type
_entity_poly.pdbx_seq_one_letter_code
_entity_poly.pdbx_strand_id
1 'polypeptide(L)'
;EFNEAFAAQVLANAAAFDSIEFARRHLGGTRPIGTLDFDRTNVNGGAIALGHPVGATGSRLVLTLLKEMSRRHLGLGLVTLCVGGGQGAAMILERTTKSTGG
;
A
#
# COMPACT_ATOMS: atom_id res chain seq x y z
N GLU A 1 2.30 1.82 2.43
CA GLU A 1 1.08 2.63 2.65
C GLU A 1 -0.02 2.17 1.71
N PHE A 2 -1.18 1.86 2.24
CA PHE A 2 -2.31 1.28 1.50
C PHE A 2 -3.56 2.10 1.85
N ASN A 3 -4.29 2.60 0.86
CA ASN A 3 -5.53 3.32 1.13
C ASN A 3 -6.58 2.40 1.75
N GLU A 4 -7.04 2.75 2.95
CA GLU A 4 -8.07 2.00 3.66
C GLU A 4 -9.44 2.63 3.39
N ALA A 5 -10.05 2.33 2.24
CA ALA A 5 -11.39 2.83 1.95
C ALA A 5 -12.41 2.24 2.93
N PHE A 6 -12.29 0.94 3.19
CA PHE A 6 -13.08 0.17 4.15
C PHE A 6 -12.25 -0.99 4.69
N ALA A 7 -12.51 -1.46 5.91
CA ALA A 7 -11.82 -2.63 6.46
C ALA A 7 -12.01 -3.88 5.57
N ALA A 8 -13.24 -4.10 5.11
CA ALA A 8 -13.56 -5.17 4.16
C ALA A 8 -12.78 -5.05 2.84
N GLN A 9 -12.55 -3.82 2.35
CA GLN A 9 -11.78 -3.59 1.13
C GLN A 9 -10.31 -4.00 1.32
N VAL A 10 -9.68 -3.65 2.45
CA VAL A 10 -8.30 -4.04 2.74
C VAL A 10 -8.18 -5.55 2.88
N LEU A 11 -9.05 -6.18 3.67
CA LEU A 11 -9.00 -7.63 3.92
C LEU A 11 -9.28 -8.44 2.66
N ALA A 12 -10.22 -8.01 1.82
CA ALA A 12 -10.50 -8.66 0.54
C ALA A 12 -9.31 -8.55 -0.43
N ASN A 13 -8.64 -7.39 -0.49
CA ASN A 13 -7.44 -7.24 -1.31
C ASN A 13 -6.30 -8.12 -0.79
N ALA A 14 -6.06 -8.17 0.53
CA ALA A 14 -5.05 -9.04 1.11
C ALA A 14 -5.30 -10.52 0.75
N ALA A 15 -6.54 -11.00 0.88
CA ALA A 15 -6.92 -12.35 0.49
C ALA A 15 -6.78 -12.60 -1.02
N ALA A 16 -7.12 -11.63 -1.86
CA ALA A 16 -6.97 -11.74 -3.30
C ALA A 16 -5.49 -11.78 -3.73
N PHE A 17 -4.63 -10.99 -3.11
CA PHE A 17 -3.19 -10.94 -3.41
C PHE A 17 -2.48 -12.25 -3.10
N ASP A 18 -2.92 -12.95 -2.04
CA ASP A 18 -2.38 -14.23 -1.60
C ASP A 18 -2.98 -15.45 -2.35
N SER A 19 -4.03 -15.24 -3.15
CA SER A 19 -4.76 -16.32 -3.83
C SER A 19 -4.22 -16.63 -5.23
N ILE A 20 -3.68 -17.84 -5.40
CA ILE A 20 -3.33 -18.37 -6.73
C ILE A 20 -4.55 -18.48 -7.64
N GLU A 21 -5.71 -18.81 -7.07
CA GLU A 21 -6.95 -18.95 -7.84
C GLU A 21 -7.42 -17.62 -8.39
N PHE A 22 -7.36 -16.56 -7.56
CA PHE A 22 -7.67 -15.21 -8.00
C PHE A 22 -6.70 -14.75 -9.10
N ALA A 23 -5.40 -14.98 -8.92
CA ALA A 23 -4.38 -14.63 -9.89
C ALA A 23 -4.59 -15.31 -11.25
N ARG A 24 -4.92 -16.62 -11.26
CA ARG A 24 -5.20 -17.36 -12.49
C ARG A 24 -6.47 -16.89 -13.19
N ARG A 25 -7.57 -16.75 -12.45
CA ARG A 25 -8.88 -16.43 -13.03
C ARG A 25 -8.98 -14.99 -13.54
N HIS A 26 -8.34 -14.04 -12.87
CA HIS A 26 -8.59 -12.61 -13.12
C HIS A 26 -7.36 -11.82 -13.57
N LEU A 27 -6.13 -12.30 -13.28
CA LEU A 27 -4.89 -11.55 -13.55
C LEU A 27 -3.99 -12.22 -14.60
N GLY A 28 -4.33 -13.42 -15.07
CA GLY A 28 -3.47 -14.22 -15.95
C GLY A 28 -2.14 -14.65 -15.31
N GLY A 29 -2.05 -14.58 -13.97
CA GLY A 29 -0.83 -14.89 -13.23
C GLY A 29 -0.67 -16.39 -12.97
N THR A 30 0.58 -16.88 -13.01
CA THR A 30 0.93 -18.27 -12.65
C THR A 30 1.25 -18.45 -11.17
N ARG A 31 1.32 -17.35 -10.40
CA ARG A 31 1.58 -17.29 -8.96
C ARG A 31 0.73 -16.18 -8.31
N PRO A 32 0.47 -16.23 -6.99
CA PRO A 32 -0.10 -15.09 -6.26
C PRO A 32 0.74 -13.83 -6.43
N ILE A 33 0.12 -12.67 -6.21
CA ILE A 33 0.85 -11.39 -6.12
C ILE A 33 1.80 -11.44 -4.93
N GLY A 34 1.30 -11.92 -3.79
CA GLY A 34 2.03 -12.08 -2.54
C GLY A 34 1.16 -11.74 -1.32
N THR A 35 1.60 -12.18 -0.14
CA THR A 35 0.92 -11.91 1.12
C THR A 35 1.15 -10.47 1.57
N LEU A 36 0.09 -9.80 2.05
CA LEU A 36 0.20 -8.47 2.64
C LEU A 36 0.71 -8.58 4.09
N ASP A 37 1.90 -8.05 4.35
CA ASP A 37 2.49 -8.00 5.69
C ASP A 37 1.91 -6.82 6.49
N PHE A 38 1.07 -7.12 7.48
CA PHE A 38 0.41 -6.13 8.32
C PHE A 38 1.35 -5.42 9.30
N ASP A 39 2.49 -6.00 9.67
CA ASP A 39 3.47 -5.35 10.55
C ASP A 39 4.26 -4.24 9.82
N ARG A 40 4.14 -4.20 8.49
CA ARG A 40 4.77 -3.19 7.61
C ARG A 40 3.76 -2.32 6.88
N THR A 41 2.48 -2.64 6.96
CA THR A 41 1.41 -1.91 6.26
C THR A 41 0.74 -0.93 7.22
N ASN A 42 0.67 0.35 6.84
CA ASN A 42 -0.05 1.40 7.58
C ASN A 42 0.32 1.47 9.07
N VAL A 43 1.61 1.33 9.39
CA VAL A 43 2.14 1.29 10.78
C VAL A 43 1.84 2.54 11.61
N ASN A 44 1.46 3.64 10.95
CA ASN A 44 1.08 4.91 11.57
C ASN A 44 -0.44 5.19 11.46
N GLY A 45 -1.25 4.16 11.16
CA GLY A 45 -2.68 4.27 10.88
C GLY A 45 -2.98 4.69 9.44
N GLY A 46 -4.13 4.25 8.91
CA GLY A 46 -4.59 4.56 7.56
C GLY A 46 -5.86 5.41 7.51
N ALA A 47 -6.54 5.37 6.37
CA ALA A 47 -7.66 6.28 6.09
C ALA A 47 -8.93 5.99 6.92
N ILE A 48 -9.08 4.77 7.48
CA ILE A 48 -10.17 4.46 8.41
C ILE A 48 -10.01 5.27 9.71
N ALA A 49 -8.78 5.37 10.21
CA ALA A 49 -8.49 6.09 11.46
C ALA A 49 -8.29 7.60 11.25
N LEU A 50 -7.60 7.99 10.17
CA LEU A 50 -7.17 9.36 9.91
C LEU A 50 -8.13 10.16 9.01
N GLY A 51 -9.08 9.48 8.37
CA GLY A 51 -10.01 10.06 7.39
C GLY A 51 -9.53 9.95 5.93
N HIS A 52 -10.48 10.10 5.01
CA HIS A 52 -10.28 9.98 3.57
C HIS A 52 -10.82 11.22 2.80
N PRO A 53 -10.14 12.37 2.86
CA PRO A 53 -10.48 13.48 1.98
C PRO A 53 -10.15 13.10 0.52
N VAL A 54 -11.18 12.97 -0.30
CA VAL A 54 -11.07 12.61 -1.72
C VAL A 54 -10.20 13.65 -2.44
N GLY A 55 -9.30 13.18 -3.31
CA GLY A 55 -8.33 14.03 -4.03
C GLY A 55 -7.09 14.39 -3.23
N ALA A 56 -7.13 14.40 -1.88
CA ALA A 56 -5.98 14.72 -1.03
C ALA A 56 -5.29 13.48 -0.42
N THR A 57 -6.00 12.36 -0.29
CA THR A 57 -5.47 11.16 0.38
C THR A 57 -4.23 10.57 -0.30
N GLY A 58 -4.12 10.66 -1.64
CA GLY A 58 -2.93 10.18 -2.36
C GLY A 58 -1.64 10.88 -1.89
N SER A 59 -1.67 12.21 -1.80
CA SER A 59 -0.54 13.01 -1.28
C SER A 59 -0.22 12.68 0.18
N ARG A 60 -1.25 12.48 1.01
CA ARG A 60 -1.07 12.05 2.40
C ARG A 60 -0.33 10.71 2.49
N LEU A 61 -0.76 9.70 1.73
CA LEU A 61 -0.14 8.37 1.74
C LEU A 61 1.33 8.43 1.33
N VAL A 62 1.66 9.15 0.25
CA VAL A 62 3.04 9.35 -0.21
C VAL A 62 3.89 10.01 0.88
N LEU A 63 3.39 11.09 1.48
CA LEU A 63 4.12 11.84 2.50
C LEU A 63 4.32 11.01 3.78
N THR A 64 3.28 10.30 4.24
CA THR A 64 3.37 9.39 5.39
C THR A 64 4.42 8.31 5.14
N LEU A 65 4.40 7.67 3.96
CA LEU A 65 5.36 6.64 3.60
C LEU A 65 6.80 7.17 3.60
N LEU A 66 7.06 8.31 2.96
CA LEU A 66 8.40 8.90 2.90
C LEU A 66 8.94 9.28 4.29
N LYS A 67 8.09 9.86 5.15
CA LYS A 67 8.45 10.18 6.53
C LYS A 67 8.80 8.93 7.33
N GLU A 68 7.99 7.88 7.19
CA GLU A 68 8.20 6.61 7.89
C GLU A 68 9.44 5.87 7.39
N MET A 69 9.65 5.84 6.07
CA MET A 69 10.86 5.30 5.46
C MET A 69 12.09 6.03 5.98
N SER A 70 12.06 7.36 6.07
CA SER A 70 13.15 8.15 6.65
C SER A 70 13.43 7.75 8.11
N ARG A 71 12.38 7.70 8.95
CA ARG A 71 12.46 7.34 10.37
C ARG A 71 13.04 5.94 10.61
N ARG A 72 12.72 4.97 9.75
CA ARG A 72 13.17 3.57 9.85
C ARG A 72 14.36 3.23 8.96
N HIS A 73 14.97 4.22 8.32
CA HIS A 73 16.09 4.04 7.39
C HIS A 73 15.83 3.05 6.22
N LEU A 74 14.57 2.89 5.78
CA LEU A 74 14.17 1.98 4.68
C LEU A 74 14.44 2.55 3.27
N GLY A 75 14.91 1.72 2.33
CA GLY A 75 15.21 2.16 0.95
C GLY A 75 14.00 2.27 0.02
N LEU A 76 13.14 1.25 0.02
CA LEU A 76 11.96 1.16 -0.85
C LEU A 76 10.66 1.10 -0.06
N GLY A 77 9.61 1.72 -0.61
CA GLY A 77 8.26 1.65 -0.10
C GLY A 77 7.23 1.56 -1.22
N LEU A 78 6.13 0.87 -0.96
CA LEU A 78 4.99 0.80 -1.87
C LEU A 78 3.84 1.65 -1.32
N VAL A 79 3.29 2.52 -2.17
CA VAL A 79 2.01 3.19 -1.93
C VAL A 79 0.97 2.71 -2.94
N THR A 80 -0.24 2.43 -2.50
CA THR A 80 -1.33 2.00 -3.38
C THR A 80 -2.68 2.49 -2.89
N LEU A 81 -3.62 2.71 -3.82
CA LEU A 81 -4.99 3.10 -3.51
C LEU A 81 -6.01 2.60 -4.55
N CYS A 82 -7.19 2.20 -4.09
CA CYS A 82 -8.37 2.03 -4.93
C CYS A 82 -9.10 3.37 -5.13
N VAL A 83 -9.80 3.50 -6.25
CA VAL A 83 -10.56 4.70 -6.63
C VAL A 83 -11.96 4.30 -7.09
N GLY A 84 -12.97 5.09 -6.70
CA GLY A 84 -14.32 4.93 -7.22
C GLY A 84 -14.35 4.93 -8.76
N GLY A 85 -15.29 4.20 -9.36
CA GLY A 85 -15.31 3.99 -10.81
C GLY A 85 -14.40 2.86 -11.29
N GLY A 86 -13.95 1.99 -10.38
CA GLY A 86 -13.23 0.76 -10.72
C GLY A 86 -11.78 0.98 -11.15
N GLN A 87 -11.12 2.00 -10.60
CA GLN A 87 -9.73 2.32 -10.89
C GLN A 87 -8.84 2.07 -9.67
N GLY A 88 -7.53 2.03 -9.90
CA GLY A 88 -6.53 1.92 -8.84
C GLY A 88 -5.18 2.47 -9.30
N ALA A 89 -4.34 2.83 -8.34
CA ALA A 89 -2.99 3.28 -8.59
C ALA A 89 -2.02 2.65 -7.59
N ALA A 90 -0.82 2.34 -8.06
CA ALA A 90 0.29 1.87 -7.23
C ALA A 90 1.58 2.58 -7.66
N MET A 91 2.45 2.89 -6.70
CA MET A 91 3.71 3.58 -6.93
C MET A 91 4.78 3.05 -5.98
N ILE A 92 5.95 2.77 -6.52
CA ILE A 92 7.15 2.46 -5.74
C ILE A 92 7.88 3.77 -5.47
N LEU A 93 8.19 4.03 -4.21
CA LEU A 93 9.01 5.15 -3.78
C LEU A 93 10.39 4.65 -3.37
N GLU A 94 11.43 5.34 -3.82
CA GLU A 94 12.81 5.13 -3.41
C GLU A 94 13.29 6.35 -2.63
N ARG A 95 13.89 6.13 -1.46
CA ARG A 95 14.50 7.22 -0.69
C ARG A 95 15.90 7.52 -1.25
N THR A 96 16.08 8.75 -1.74
CA THR A 96 17.35 9.21 -2.34
C THR A 96 18.43 9.58 -1.32
N THR A 97 18.08 9.82 -0.06
CA THR A 97 19.06 10.09 0.98
C THR A 97 19.71 8.77 1.42
N LYS A 98 21.02 8.65 1.13
CA LYS A 98 21.86 7.55 1.62
C LYS A 98 21.72 7.49 3.14
N SER A 99 21.44 6.30 3.67
CA SER A 99 21.67 6.04 5.09
C SER A 99 23.16 6.23 5.32
N THR A 100 23.54 7.34 5.95
CA THR A 100 24.90 7.53 6.42
C THR A 100 25.08 6.64 7.65
N GLY A 101 25.52 5.40 7.43
CA GLY A 101 26.02 4.53 8.51
C GLY A 101 25.32 3.18 8.62
N GLY A 102 26.12 2.12 8.44
CA GLY A 102 25.80 0.71 8.55
C GLY A 102 26.78 -0.10 7.73
#